data_AF-Q26279-F1
#
_entry.id   AF-Q26279-F1
#
_cell.length_a   1.000
_cell.length_b   1.000
_cell.length_c   1.000
_cell.angle_alpha   90.00
_cell.angle_beta   90.00
_cell.angle_gamma   90.00
#
_symmetry.space_group_name_H-M   'P 1'
#
loop_
_entity.id
_entity.type
_entity.pdbx_description
1 polymer ?
#
loop_
_entity_poly.entity_id
_entity_poly.type
_entity_poly.pdbx_seq_one_letter_code
_entity_poly.pdbx_strand_id
1 'polypeptide(L)' 'FVNYLPQTMSQDEIRSLFVSFGEVESCKLIRDKVTGQSLGYGFV' A
#
# COMPACT_ATOMS: atom_id res chain seq x y z
N PHE A 1 6.93 6.48 -2.43
CA PHE A 1 6.34 5.86 -3.64
C PHE A 1 6.81 4.42 -3.75
N VAL A 2 5.90 3.47 -3.72
CA VAL A 2 6.18 2.03 -3.63
C VAL A 2 5.52 1.32 -4.81
N ASN A 3 6.32 0.61 -5.60
CA ASN A 3 5.87 -0.22 -6.72
C ASN A 3 6.06 -1.70 -6.40
N TYR A 4 5.39 -2.57 -7.17
CA TYR A 4 5.43 -4.03 -7.00
C TYR A 4 4.80 -4.53 -5.69
N LEU A 5 3.72 -3.90 -5.27
CA LEU A 5 2.93 -4.38 -4.14
C LEU A 5 2.05 -5.56 -4.56
N PRO A 6 1.93 -6.61 -3.74
CA PRO A 6 1.01 -7.71 -3.99
C PRO A 6 -0.44 -7.20 -4.07
N GLN A 7 -1.24 -7.76 -4.99
CA GLN A 7 -2.64 -7.36 -5.13
C GLN A 7 -3.49 -7.66 -3.88
N THR A 8 -3.10 -8.69 -3.14
CA THR A 8 -3.72 -9.13 -1.88
C THR A 8 -3.31 -8.29 -0.68
N MET A 9 -2.28 -7.45 -0.82
CA MET A 9 -1.72 -6.70 0.29
C MET A 9 -2.69 -5.60 0.73
N SER A 10 -2.85 -5.47 2.04
CA SER A 10 -3.74 -4.44 2.62
C SER A 10 -2.97 -3.20 3.03
N GLN A 11 -3.68 -2.07 3.13
CA GLN A 11 -3.07 -0.81 3.52
C GLN A 11 -2.44 -0.90 4.92
N ASP A 12 -3.07 -1.63 5.83
CA ASP A 12 -2.55 -1.90 7.18
C ASP A 12 -1.25 -2.70 7.18
N GLU A 13 -1.12 -3.71 6.32
CA GLU A 13 0.13 -4.49 6.20
C GLU A 13 1.28 -3.61 5.70
N ILE A 14 1.02 -2.77 4.69
CA ILE A 14 2.00 -1.81 4.18
C ILE A 14 2.41 -0.85 5.29
N ARG A 15 1.42 -0.26 5.97
CA ARG A 15 1.70 0.66 7.09
C ARG A 15 2.55 0.00 8.15
N SER A 16 2.22 -1.23 8.56
CA SER A 16 2.97 -1.96 9.59
C SER A 16 4.40 -2.31 9.15
N LEU A 17 4.60 -2.65 7.87
CA LEU A 17 5.93 -2.89 7.30
C LEU A 17 6.76 -1.61 7.32
N PHE A 18 6.22 -0.50 6.82
CA PHE A 18 6.96 0.76 6.73
C PHE A 18 7.15 1.46 8.08
N VAL A 19 6.23 1.27 9.05
CA VAL A 19 6.38 1.73 10.44
C VAL A 19 7.66 1.19 11.08
N SER A 20 8.08 -0.01 10.70
CA SER A 20 9.32 -0.60 11.21
C SER A 20 10.58 0.07 10.67
N PHE A 21 10.48 0.74 9.51
CA PHE A 21 11.58 1.49 8.89
C PHE A 21 11.58 2.98 9.27
N GLY A 22 10.44 3.53 9.70
CA GLY A 22 10.30 4.94 10.10
C GLY A 22 8.84 5.35 10.31
N GLU A 23 8.62 6.58 10.75
CA GLU A 23 7.28 7.09 11.00
C GLU A 23 6.52 7.30 9.67
N VAL A 24 5.44 6.55 9.48
CA VAL A 24 4.61 6.63 8.25
C VAL A 24 3.54 7.70 8.45
N GLU A 25 3.73 8.86 7.82
CA GLU A 25 2.80 9.99 7.92
C GLU A 25 1.52 9.75 7.09
N SER A 26 1.64 9.15 5.90
CA SER A 26 0.51 8.85 5.03
C SER A 26 0.78 7.62 4.18
N CYS A 27 -0.10 6.62 4.27
CA CYS A 27 -0.07 5.46 3.38
C CYS A 27 -1.36 5.40 2.58
N LYS A 28 -1.25 5.24 1.26
CA LYS A 28 -2.37 5.16 0.34
C LYS A 28 -2.09 4.10 -0.71
N LEU A 29 -2.82 3.00 -0.62
CA LEU A 29 -2.79 1.95 -1.63
C LEU A 29 -3.72 2.31 -2.78
N ILE A 30 -3.22 2.25 -4.00
CA ILE A 30 -4.03 2.53 -5.19
C ILE A 30 -4.71 1.24 -5.60
N ARG A 31 -6.05 1.28 -5.63
CA ARG A 31 -6.91 0.16 -5.99
C ARG A 31 -7.79 0.54 -7.18
N ASP A 32 -8.01 -0.44 -8.03
CA ASP A 32 -8.97 -0.34 -9.11
C ASP A 32 -10.39 -0.18 -8.53
N LYS A 33 -11.13 0.82 -8.99
CA LYS A 33 -12.47 1.13 -8.46
C LYS A 33 -13.54 0.16 -8.94
N VAL A 34 -13.29 -0.58 -10.03
CA VAL A 34 -14.23 -1.49 -10.67
C VAL A 34 -14.06 -2.89 -10.09
N THR A 35 -12.83 -3.39 -10.01
CA THR A 35 -12.53 -4.74 -9.49
C THR A 35 -12.22 -4.76 -7.99
N GLY A 36 -11.93 -3.61 -7.39
CA GLY A 36 -11.46 -3.50 -6.01
C GLY A 36 -10.04 -4.02 -5.80
N GLN A 37 -9.37 -4.50 -6.85
CA GLN A 37 -8.04 -5.07 -6.79
C GLN A 37 -6.98 -3.99 -6.67
N SER A 38 -5.94 -4.25 -5.90
CA SER A 38 -4.82 -3.32 -5.79
C SER A 38 -4.08 -3.26 -7.13
N LEU A 39 -3.77 -2.05 -7.58
CA LEU A 39 -3.05 -1.81 -8.83
C LEU A 39 -1.55 -2.09 -8.71
N GLY A 40 -1.10 -2.60 -7.56
CA GLY A 40 0.26 -2.99 -7.29
C GLY A 40 1.22 -1.83 -7.02
N TYR A 41 0.69 -0.64 -6.76
CA TYR A 41 1.47 0.52 -6.35
C TYR A 41 0.74 1.37 -5.32
N GLY A 42 1.51 2.11 -4.54
CA GLY A 42 1.01 2.91 -3.44
C GLY A 42 1.97 4.04 -3.05
N PHE A 43 1.43 4.98 -2.29
CA PHE A 43 2.20 6.05 -1.69
C PHE A 43 2.33 5.75 -0.20
N VAL A 44 3.57 5.70 0.26
CA VAL A 44 4.02 5.79 1.64
C VAL A 44 5.04 6.90 1.64
#